data_AF-A0A940WX96-F1
#
_entry.id   AF-A0A940WX96-F1
#
_cell.length_a   1.000
_cell.length_b   1.000
_cell.length_c   1.000
_cell.angle_alpha   90.00
_cell.angle_beta   90.00
_cell.angle_gamma   90.00
#
_symmetry.space_group_name_H-M   'P 1'
#
loop_
_entity.id
_entity.type
_entity.pdbx_description
1 polymer ?
#
loop_
_entity_poly.entity_id
_entity_poly.type
_entity_poly.pdbx_seq_one_letter_code
_entity_poly.pdbx_strand_id
1 'polypeptide(L)'
;MKRFHQLFLVGQFVCLLVLAITVFSPVQAEEINEEQSCQQCEMQVRKEVKVHLDFYYELLAEKYAPDEIEKWREIKKERDLLRKKLNEAKKRGEIEQESSIGDEWLEKHRQLQESFRLAVEKRDEEQLRSLLPKLFDQYNQLNEHYKVRLNMKTSS
;
A
#
# COMPACT_ATOMS: atom_id res chain seq x y z
N MET A 1 46.12 -47.24 7.22
CA MET A 1 44.64 -47.17 7.18
C MET A 1 43.99 -46.56 8.43
N LYS A 2 44.45 -46.86 9.67
CA LYS A 2 43.85 -46.30 10.91
C LYS A 2 43.84 -44.76 11.01
N ARG A 3 44.92 -44.09 10.61
CA ARG A 3 45.03 -42.60 10.65
C ARG A 3 44.13 -41.89 9.64
N PHE A 4 43.92 -42.48 8.47
CA PHE A 4 42.99 -41.95 7.46
C PHE A 4 41.53 -42.08 7.91
N HIS A 5 41.18 -43.17 8.61
CA HIS A 5 39.85 -43.32 9.20
C HIS A 5 39.60 -42.34 10.36
N GLN A 6 40.61 -42.06 11.18
CA GLN A 6 40.51 -41.04 12.22
C GLN A 6 40.31 -39.64 11.64
N LEU A 7 41.04 -39.29 10.57
CA LEU A 7 40.86 -38.01 9.88
C LEU A 7 39.48 -37.90 9.20
N PHE A 8 38.98 -39.00 8.63
CA PHE A 8 37.64 -39.06 8.03
C PHE A 8 36.52 -38.89 9.07
N LEU A 9 36.63 -39.57 10.22
CA LEU A 9 35.67 -39.45 11.32
C LEU A 9 35.67 -38.06 11.96
N VAL A 10 36.84 -37.43 12.11
CA VAL A 10 36.96 -36.04 12.57
C VAL A 10 36.31 -35.08 11.57
N GLY A 11 36.53 -35.31 10.26
CA GLY A 11 35.89 -34.53 9.20
C GLY A 11 34.35 -34.62 9.22
N GLN A 12 33.79 -35.82 9.44
CA GLN A 12 32.35 -36.01 9.60
C GLN A 12 31.80 -35.29 10.83
N PHE A 13 32.52 -35.33 11.96
CA PHE A 13 32.10 -34.61 13.17
C PHE A 13 32.10 -33.08 12.98
N VAL A 14 33.10 -32.54 12.28
CA VAL A 14 33.15 -31.11 11.94
C VAL A 14 31.99 -30.72 11.01
N CYS A 15 31.69 -31.52 9.99
CA CYS A 15 30.54 -31.25 9.11
C CYS A 15 29.20 -31.27 9.86
N LEU A 16 29.00 -32.22 10.78
CA LEU A 16 27.79 -32.31 11.59
C LEU A 16 27.67 -31.14 12.58
N LEU A 17 28.78 -30.68 13.15
CA LEU A 17 28.82 -29.48 14.00
C LEU A 17 28.47 -28.20 13.24
N VAL A 18 28.98 -28.03 12.01
CA VAL A 18 28.65 -26.87 11.16
C VAL A 18 27.17 -26.89 10.78
N LEU A 19 26.62 -28.05 10.41
CA LEU A 19 25.20 -28.20 10.11
C LEU A 19 24.31 -27.85 11.32
N ALA A 20 24.66 -28.31 12.53
CA ALA A 20 23.88 -27.99 13.73
C ALA A 20 23.81 -26.48 14.00
N ILE A 21 24.89 -25.73 13.78
CA ILE A 21 24.92 -24.27 14.01
C ILE A 21 23.97 -23.53 13.03
N THR A 22 23.83 -24.02 11.80
CA THR A 22 22.91 -23.40 10.82
C THR A 22 21.43 -23.70 11.07
N VAL A 23 21.09 -24.87 11.64
CA VAL A 23 19.67 -25.24 11.87
C VAL A 23 19.11 -24.63 13.16
N PHE A 24 19.96 -24.35 14.15
CA PHE A 24 19.55 -23.72 15.42
C PHE A 24 19.79 -22.21 15.47
N SER A 25 20.17 -21.58 14.35
CA SER A 25 20.17 -20.12 14.30
C SER A 25 18.73 -19.64 14.53
N PRO A 26 18.44 -18.86 15.58
CA PRO A 26 17.11 -18.34 15.78
C PRO A 26 16.78 -17.50 14.55
N VAL A 27 15.74 -17.90 13.81
CA VAL A 27 15.09 -17.01 12.86
C VAL A 27 14.61 -15.85 13.71
N GLN A 28 15.34 -14.74 13.67
CA GLN A 28 14.81 -13.46 14.11
C GLN A 28 13.67 -13.15 13.14
N ALA A 29 12.50 -13.72 13.42
CA ALA A 29 11.26 -13.07 13.07
C ALA A 29 11.28 -11.80 13.93
N GLU A 30 11.84 -10.75 13.35
CA GLU A 30 11.62 -9.40 13.84
C GLU A 30 10.09 -9.29 13.93
N GLU A 31 9.56 -9.29 15.16
CA GLU A 31 8.20 -8.86 15.41
C GLU A 31 8.16 -7.46 14.81
N ILE A 32 7.55 -7.36 13.62
CA ILE A 32 7.17 -6.08 13.05
C ILE A 32 6.21 -5.53 14.09
N ASN A 33 6.74 -4.64 14.91
CA ASN A 33 5.98 -3.81 15.80
C ASN A 33 5.09 -2.99 14.87
N GLU A 34 3.86 -3.48 14.60
CA GLU A 34 2.83 -2.86 13.77
C GLU A 34 2.25 -1.63 14.50
N GLU A 35 3.13 -0.76 14.98
CA GLU A 35 2.83 0.61 15.36
C GLU A 35 3.85 1.54 14.73
N GLN A 36 4.17 1.33 13.44
CA GLN A 36 4.63 2.44 12.63
C GLN A 36 3.41 3.26 12.24
N SER A 37 3.06 4.19 13.13
CA SER A 37 2.11 5.28 12.89
C SER A 37 2.31 5.85 11.49
N CYS A 38 1.24 6.24 10.80
CA CYS A 38 1.31 6.81 9.46
C CYS A 38 2.02 8.19 9.47
N GLN A 39 3.32 8.21 9.73
CA GLN A 39 4.15 9.42 9.71
C GLN A 39 4.53 9.82 8.27
N GLN A 40 4.06 9.06 7.28
CA GLN A 40 4.23 9.40 5.89
C GLN A 40 3.06 8.86 5.05
N CYS A 41 1.84 9.30 5.38
CA CYS A 41 0.71 9.25 4.45
C CYS A 41 0.89 10.27 3.28
N GLU A 42 2.10 10.77 3.05
CA GLU A 42 2.51 11.19 1.71
C GLU A 42 2.62 9.90 0.89
N MET A 43 1.55 9.54 0.17
CA MET A 43 1.50 8.35 -0.68
C MET A 43 2.57 8.39 -1.80
N GLN A 44 3.83 8.16 -1.47
CA GLN A 44 4.82 7.59 -2.38
C GLN A 44 4.59 6.08 -2.49
N VAL A 45 3.33 5.69 -2.72
CA VAL A 45 3.03 4.35 -3.21
C VAL A 45 3.77 4.25 -4.53
N ARG A 46 4.83 3.42 -4.55
CA ARG A 46 5.62 3.18 -5.75
C ARG A 46 4.69 2.83 -6.90
N LYS A 47 4.99 3.30 -8.10
CA LYS A 47 4.10 3.18 -9.27
C LYS A 47 3.67 1.73 -9.49
N GLU A 48 4.55 0.79 -9.19
CA GLU A 48 4.33 -0.66 -9.25
C GLU A 48 3.19 -1.07 -8.29
N VAL A 49 3.26 -0.67 -7.02
CA VAL A 49 2.25 -1.00 -6.00
C VAL A 49 0.89 -0.37 -6.32
N LYS A 50 0.87 0.81 -6.93
CA LYS A 50 -0.37 1.48 -7.35
C LYS A 50 -1.21 0.60 -8.29
N VAL A 51 -0.58 -0.03 -9.28
CA VAL A 51 -1.30 -0.86 -10.27
C VAL A 51 -1.97 -2.05 -9.57
N HIS A 52 -1.28 -2.67 -8.61
CA HIS A 52 -1.83 -3.77 -7.82
C HIS A 52 -3.02 -3.33 -6.98
N LEU A 53 -2.93 -2.17 -6.30
CA LEU A 53 -4.03 -1.64 -5.49
C LEU A 53 -5.23 -1.23 -6.35
N ASP A 54 -4.99 -0.58 -7.49
CA ASP A 54 -6.04 -0.17 -8.42
C ASP A 54 -6.83 -1.37 -8.96
N PHE A 55 -6.15 -2.49 -9.21
CA PHE A 55 -6.76 -3.75 -9.64
C PHE A 55 -7.48 -4.45 -8.48
N TYR A 56 -6.87 -4.47 -7.29
CA TYR A 56 -7.46 -5.06 -6.09
C TYR A 56 -8.80 -4.42 -5.72
N TYR A 57 -8.87 -3.09 -5.71
CA TYR A 57 -10.13 -2.39 -5.46
C TYR A 57 -11.18 -2.64 -6.54
N GLU A 58 -10.77 -2.81 -7.80
CA GLU A 58 -11.67 -3.14 -8.90
C GLU A 58 -12.29 -4.54 -8.74
N LEU A 59 -11.48 -5.55 -8.40
CA LEU A 59 -11.98 -6.90 -8.11
C LEU A 59 -12.97 -6.92 -6.94
N LEU A 60 -12.66 -6.17 -5.87
CA LEU A 60 -13.57 -6.08 -4.73
C LEU A 60 -14.85 -5.32 -5.07
N ALA A 61 -14.78 -4.28 -5.89
CA ALA A 61 -15.96 -3.57 -6.40
C ALA A 61 -16.83 -4.48 -7.27
N GLU A 62 -16.26 -5.23 -8.21
CA GLU A 62 -17.00 -6.17 -9.04
C GLU A 62 -17.82 -7.16 -8.19
N LYS A 63 -17.25 -7.65 -7.09
CA LYS A 63 -17.93 -8.60 -6.21
C LYS A 63 -18.96 -7.93 -5.29
N TYR A 64 -18.59 -6.82 -4.65
CA TYR A 64 -19.35 -6.28 -3.51
C TYR A 64 -20.11 -4.99 -3.85
N ALA A 65 -19.57 -4.12 -4.71
CA ALA A 65 -20.19 -2.86 -5.09
C ALA A 65 -20.19 -2.66 -6.62
N PRO A 66 -20.86 -3.55 -7.38
CA PRO A 66 -20.77 -3.55 -8.85
C PRO A 66 -21.29 -2.24 -9.47
N ASP A 67 -22.27 -1.60 -8.83
CA ASP A 67 -22.85 -0.33 -9.30
C ASP A 67 -21.86 0.85 -9.17
N GLU A 68 -20.81 0.73 -8.35
CA GLU A 68 -19.80 1.77 -8.13
C GLU A 68 -18.58 1.61 -9.05
N ILE A 69 -18.49 0.53 -9.84
CA ILE A 69 -17.27 0.20 -10.59
C ILE A 69 -16.92 1.25 -11.63
N GLU A 70 -17.92 1.78 -12.34
CA GLU A 70 -17.68 2.76 -13.41
C GLU A 70 -17.23 4.09 -12.80
N LYS A 71 -17.88 4.51 -11.71
CA LYS A 71 -17.46 5.66 -10.91
C LYS A 71 -16.01 5.50 -10.43
N TRP A 72 -15.62 4.32 -9.95
CA TRP A 72 -14.23 4.08 -9.56
C TRP A 72 -13.24 4.22 -10.73
N ARG A 73 -13.57 3.68 -11.90
CA ARG A 73 -12.75 3.81 -13.11
C ARG A 73 -12.58 5.26 -13.54
N GLU A 74 -13.65 6.05 -13.47
CA GLU A 74 -13.61 7.49 -13.77
C GLU A 74 -12.71 8.24 -12.78
N ILE A 75 -12.87 8.00 -11.47
CA ILE A 75 -12.04 8.59 -10.42
C ILE A 75 -10.55 8.26 -10.65
N LYS A 76 -10.23 6.99 -10.95
CA LYS A 76 -8.85 6.56 -11.26
C LYS A 76 -8.28 7.29 -12.48
N LYS A 77 -9.04 7.32 -13.57
CA LYS A 77 -8.63 7.95 -14.84
C LYS A 77 -8.36 9.44 -14.65
N GLU A 78 -9.24 10.12 -13.94
CA GLU A 78 -9.07 11.53 -13.61
C GLU A 78 -7.84 11.77 -12.73
N ARG A 79 -7.67 10.96 -11.67
CA ARG A 79 -6.51 11.05 -10.77
C ARG A 79 -5.18 10.94 -11.53
N ASP A 80 -5.10 10.01 -12.48
CA ASP A 80 -3.90 9.81 -13.28
C ASP A 80 -3.62 11.01 -14.20
N LEU A 81 -4.65 11.64 -14.75
CA LEU A 81 -4.51 12.88 -15.52
C LEU A 81 -4.06 14.05 -14.64
N LEU A 82 -4.68 14.23 -13.48
CA LEU A 82 -4.35 15.29 -12.52
C LEU A 82 -2.90 15.15 -12.02
N ARG A 83 -2.46 13.93 -11.68
CA ARG A 83 -1.07 13.68 -11.27
C ARG A 83 -0.07 14.01 -12.37
N LYS A 84 -0.37 13.70 -13.63
CA LYS A 84 0.48 14.09 -14.78
C LYS A 84 0.59 15.61 -14.89
N LYS A 85 -0.54 16.33 -14.85
CA LYS A 85 -0.57 17.80 -14.90
C LYS A 85 0.20 18.43 -13.73
N LEU A 86 0.00 17.93 -12.51
CA LEU A 86 0.74 18.38 -11.33
C LEU A 86 2.25 18.18 -11.48
N ASN A 87 2.69 17.03 -12.00
CA ASN A 87 4.10 16.76 -12.24
C ASN A 87 4.69 17.70 -13.30
N GLU A 88 3.95 18.02 -14.35
CA GLU A 88 4.37 18.97 -15.38
C GLU A 88 4.46 20.40 -14.84
N ALA A 89 3.44 20.87 -14.13
CA ALA A 89 3.42 22.19 -13.53
C ALA A 89 4.52 22.35 -12.46
N LYS A 90 4.80 21.30 -11.67
CA LYS A 90 5.94 21.25 -10.75
C LYS A 90 7.28 21.37 -11.49
N LYS A 91 7.45 20.67 -12.62
CA LYS A 91 8.66 20.80 -13.46
C LYS A 91 8.83 22.21 -14.05
N ARG A 92 7.74 22.93 -14.28
CA ARG A 92 7.74 24.33 -14.75
C ARG A 92 7.93 25.35 -13.64
N GLY A 93 7.90 24.93 -12.37
CA GLY A 93 8.00 25.84 -11.21
C GLY A 93 6.72 26.65 -10.95
N GLU A 94 5.59 26.26 -11.53
CA GLU A 94 4.30 26.95 -11.38
C GLU A 94 3.61 26.65 -10.04
N ILE A 95 4.05 25.60 -9.36
CA ILE A 95 3.46 25.10 -8.12
C ILE A 95 4.57 24.78 -7.14
N GLU A 96 4.45 25.29 -5.91
CA GLU A 96 5.37 24.99 -4.83
C GLU A 96 5.39 23.50 -4.48
N GLN A 97 6.53 23.05 -3.97
CA GLN A 97 6.80 21.64 -3.69
C GLN A 97 5.93 21.10 -2.55
N GLU A 98 5.59 21.94 -1.58
CA GLU A 98 4.78 21.57 -0.43
C GLU A 98 3.31 21.42 -0.83
N SER A 99 2.77 20.23 -0.61
CA SER A 99 1.36 19.96 -0.82
C SER A 99 0.75 19.50 0.48
N SER A 100 0.13 20.42 1.20
CA SER A 100 -0.68 20.04 2.33
C SER A 100 -2.02 19.55 1.79
N ILE A 101 -2.10 18.24 1.54
CA ILE A 101 -3.38 17.57 1.76
C ILE A 101 -3.64 17.73 3.25
N GLY A 102 -4.76 18.36 3.63
CA GLY A 102 -5.01 18.71 5.02
C GLY A 102 -5.01 17.48 5.92
N ASP A 103 -4.53 17.65 7.16
CA ASP A 103 -4.43 16.58 8.15
C ASP A 103 -5.76 15.86 8.39
N GLU A 104 -6.88 16.59 8.29
CA GLU A 104 -8.22 16.01 8.39
C GLU A 104 -8.50 14.96 7.32
N TRP A 105 -8.10 15.21 6.06
CA TRP A 105 -8.28 14.25 4.98
C TRP A 105 -7.39 13.02 5.21
N LEU A 106 -6.14 13.22 5.66
CA LEU A 106 -5.19 12.15 5.95
C LEU A 106 -5.72 11.23 7.04
N GLU A 107 -6.23 11.80 8.12
CA GLU A 107 -6.77 11.04 9.24
C GLU A 107 -8.03 10.26 8.84
N LYS A 108 -8.96 10.89 8.09
CA LYS A 108 -10.13 10.19 7.53
C LYS A 108 -9.73 9.04 6.62
N HIS A 109 -8.75 9.26 5.74
CA HIS A 109 -8.25 8.23 4.85
C HIS A 109 -7.64 7.06 5.62
N ARG A 110 -6.84 7.35 6.65
CA ARG A 110 -6.21 6.35 7.52
C ARG A 110 -7.26 5.49 8.23
N GLN A 111 -8.24 6.11 8.88
CA GLN A 111 -9.32 5.40 9.58
C GLN A 111 -10.14 4.53 8.62
N LEU A 112 -10.41 5.03 7.42
CA LEU A 112 -11.17 4.31 6.41
C LEU A 112 -10.40 3.11 5.87
N GLN A 113 -9.11 3.26 5.58
CA GLN A 113 -8.24 2.15 5.15
C GLN A 113 -8.11 1.10 6.24
N GLU A 114 -8.02 1.49 7.51
CA GLU A 114 -7.95 0.54 8.62
C GLU A 114 -9.26 -0.26 8.76
N SER A 115 -10.40 0.42 8.70
CA SER A 115 -11.71 -0.25 8.70
C SER A 115 -11.87 -1.20 7.51
N PHE A 116 -11.41 -0.76 6.33
CA PHE A 116 -11.42 -1.58 5.12
C PHE A 116 -10.51 -2.80 5.23
N ARG A 117 -9.29 -2.64 5.77
CA ARG A 117 -8.34 -3.74 6.04
C ARG A 117 -8.98 -4.79 6.95
N LEU A 118 -9.62 -4.37 8.05
CA LEU A 118 -10.31 -5.26 8.97
C LEU A 118 -11.49 -6.00 8.30
N ALA A 119 -12.26 -5.32 7.45
CA ALA A 119 -13.36 -5.94 6.73
C ALA A 119 -12.86 -7.01 5.73
N VAL A 120 -11.76 -6.74 5.02
CA VAL A 120 -11.10 -7.70 4.14
C VAL A 120 -10.60 -8.92 4.93
N GLU A 121 -9.88 -8.67 6.03
CA GLU A 121 -9.30 -9.72 6.87
C GLU A 121 -10.36 -10.68 7.40
N LYS A 122 -11.48 -10.11 7.88
CA LYS A 122 -12.63 -10.86 8.39
C LYS A 122 -13.54 -11.42 7.29
N ARG A 123 -13.30 -11.08 6.03
CA ARG A 123 -14.17 -11.37 4.88
C ARG A 123 -15.62 -10.91 5.12
N ASP A 124 -15.76 -9.77 5.80
CA ASP A 124 -17.06 -9.18 6.13
C ASP A 124 -17.66 -8.52 4.90
N GLU A 125 -18.49 -9.27 4.17
CA GLU A 125 -19.05 -8.82 2.90
C GLU A 125 -19.95 -7.59 3.08
N GLU A 126 -20.72 -7.50 4.17
CA GLU A 126 -21.60 -6.36 4.43
C GLU A 126 -20.78 -5.08 4.67
N GLN A 127 -19.72 -5.16 5.47
CA GLN A 127 -18.82 -4.03 5.65
C GLN A 127 -18.13 -3.63 4.35
N LEU A 128 -17.65 -4.59 3.56
CA LEU A 128 -17.02 -4.30 2.25
C LEU A 128 -17.98 -3.57 1.30
N ARG A 129 -19.25 -4.00 1.21
CA ARG A 129 -20.29 -3.32 0.44
C ARG A 129 -20.48 -1.87 0.88
N SER A 130 -20.40 -1.61 2.18
CA SER A 130 -20.60 -0.26 2.73
C SER A 130 -19.35 0.65 2.66
N LEU A 131 -18.15 0.06 2.70
CA LEU A 131 -16.89 0.79 2.79
C LEU A 131 -16.31 1.13 1.42
N LEU A 132 -16.50 0.29 0.40
CA LEU A 132 -16.01 0.55 -0.96
C LEU A 132 -16.50 1.88 -1.55
N PRO A 133 -17.81 2.23 -1.51
CA PRO A 133 -18.27 3.53 -1.99
C PRO A 133 -17.60 4.70 -1.25
N LYS A 134 -17.48 4.60 0.08
CA LYS A 134 -16.83 5.63 0.91
C LYS A 134 -15.35 5.79 0.55
N LEU A 135 -14.66 4.69 0.28
CA LEU A 135 -13.27 4.71 -0.14
C LEU A 135 -13.11 5.42 -1.48
N PHE A 136 -14.00 5.15 -2.44
CA PHE A 136 -14.01 5.82 -3.73
C PHE A 136 -14.31 7.32 -3.59
N ASP A 137 -15.27 7.70 -2.75
CA ASP A 137 -15.56 9.11 -2.45
C ASP A 137 -14.36 9.83 -1.82
N GLN A 138 -13.63 9.17 -0.91
CA GLN A 138 -12.40 9.75 -0.33
C GLN A 138 -11.33 10.00 -1.39
N TYR A 139 -11.19 9.09 -2.37
CA TYR A 139 -10.30 9.29 -3.52
C TYR A 139 -10.81 10.36 -4.50
N ASN A 140 -12.13 10.54 -4.62
CA ASN A 140 -12.70 11.63 -5.39
C ASN A 140 -12.39 12.99 -4.75
N GLN A 141 -12.51 13.10 -3.41
CA GLN A 141 -12.09 14.30 -2.68
C GLN A 141 -10.61 14.63 -2.90
N LEU A 142 -9.75 13.61 -2.98
CA LEU A 142 -8.34 13.80 -3.33
C LEU A 142 -8.16 14.41 -4.73
N ASN A 143 -8.97 13.99 -5.71
CA ASN A 143 -8.97 14.60 -7.03
C ASN A 143 -9.38 16.08 -6.96
N GLU A 144 -10.37 16.44 -6.13
CA GLU A 144 -10.75 17.84 -5.92
C GLU A 144 -9.58 18.65 -5.33
N HIS A 145 -8.85 18.12 -4.34
CA HIS A 145 -7.63 18.77 -3.84
C HIS A 145 -6.59 18.99 -4.95
N TYR A 146 -6.42 18.03 -5.86
CA TYR A 146 -5.53 18.20 -7.02
C TYR A 146 -6.02 19.24 -8.02
N LYS A 147 -7.33 19.34 -8.25
CA LYS A 147 -7.95 20.37 -9.11
C LYS A 147 -7.73 21.76 -8.52
N VAL A 148 -7.98 21.94 -7.22
CA VAL A 148 -7.73 23.20 -6.50
C VAL A 148 -6.27 23.61 -6.67
N ARG A 149 -5.32 22.68 -6.48
CA ARG A 149 -3.89 22.96 -6.67
C ARG A 149 -3.51 23.34 -8.09
N LEU A 150 -4.24 22.85 -9.10
CA LEU A 150 -4.08 23.21 -10.51
C LEU A 150 -4.90 24.44 -10.92
N ASN A 151 -5.58 25.13 -9.99
CA ASN A 151 -6.53 26.22 -10.25
C ASN A 151 -7.63 25.84 -11.26
N MET A 152 -8.06 24.58 -11.26
CA MET A 152 -9.17 24.09 -12.08
C MET A 152 -10.51 24.32 -11.34
N LYS A 153 -11.59 24.61 -12.08
CA LYS A 153 -12.94 24.70 -11.49
C LYS A 153 -13.33 23.35 -10.87
N THR A 154 -13.77 23.37 -9.62
CA THR A 154 -14.33 22.20 -8.93
C THR A 154 -15.75 21.95 -9.43
N SER A 155 -16.13 20.69 -9.63
CA SER A 155 -17.51 20.33 -9.96
C SER A 155 -18.27 20.18 -8.64
N SER A 156 -19.26 21.06 -8.41
CA SER A 156 -20.16 21.00 -7.25
C SER A 156 -21.24 19.93 -7.42
#